data_AF-A0A962TZ12-F1
#
_entry.id   AF-A0A962TZ12-F1
#
_cell.length_a   1.000
_cell.length_b   1.000
_cell.length_c   1.000
_cell.angle_alpha   90.00
_cell.angle_beta   90.00
_cell.angle_gamma   90.00
#
_symmetry.space_group_name_H-M   'P 1'
#
loop_
_entity.id
_entity.type
_entity.pdbx_description
1 polymer ?
#
loop_
_entity_poly.entity_id
_entity_poly.type
_entity_poly.pdbx_seq_one_letter_code
_entity_poly.pdbx_strand_id
1 'polypeptide(L)'
;MSRRSWLAAICLVGALCVPAHAGERVMAEFFDASEGRNQRTPEVLPHVPLKAIVAEFLDPLDVGLGKSLSYLVWRETLTAISDQAGAGVILAEAPPGERLVDMLERDYHLAAERIARHQHGRMALWGAVEPEGDALIIEPYLSIQDVKGDSALRLALEGKVVTGPRRSAQAERQPLISAAIRRNRFNFAPVSRTRSELFERPIVITSRVAVRGAPQADAAVLEQVPAGRVLHAVDMQGAWFEVELPGGRHGFVHAGTFGNLQLPPRQVIADLGQVNLRGGPGTDHPVVAKRDLKGAFRVLDMRYREGKGLWYRIDTGAGETWVAGWLVRPRFSLPVVHFLAGLYRYYGNRPQDGITAFEDFIRAAGDAEDHIVLATGYQLLGACRLLSDPKARRGYDDFTQALGHTPYDPDAYLLRSVAALGNRQAGKALDDLDRALQLDASYPPARELAATLAAVAGQGGVTPLAVATGLMNATRATTRLVEKYGIQVDTPSRPGGRRYR
;
A
#
# COMPACT_ATOMS: atom_id res chain seq x y z
N MET A 1 5.66 -4.70 -61.59
CA MET A 1 4.54 -4.86 -60.65
C MET A 1 4.62 -6.21 -59.98
N SER A 2 4.27 -6.25 -58.69
CA SER A 2 3.96 -7.43 -57.85
C SER A 2 5.07 -8.01 -56.94
N ARG A 3 4.91 -7.65 -55.65
CA ARG A 3 4.99 -8.43 -54.41
C ARG A 3 6.27 -9.25 -54.14
N ARG A 4 7.17 -8.62 -53.36
CA ARG A 4 8.18 -9.31 -52.54
C ARG A 4 7.56 -9.78 -51.23
N SER A 5 7.51 -11.09 -51.05
CA SER A 5 7.13 -11.81 -49.83
C SER A 5 8.20 -11.62 -48.77
N TRP A 6 7.85 -11.05 -47.62
CA TRP A 6 8.69 -11.02 -46.42
C TRP A 6 8.41 -12.28 -45.60
N LEU A 7 9.44 -13.11 -45.43
CA LEU A 7 9.46 -14.21 -44.45
C LEU A 7 9.59 -13.60 -43.05
N ALA A 8 8.54 -13.74 -42.25
CA ALA A 8 8.56 -13.40 -40.84
C ALA A 8 9.43 -14.40 -40.07
N ALA A 9 10.54 -13.94 -39.52
CA ALA A 9 11.31 -14.68 -38.54
C ALA A 9 10.55 -14.65 -37.21
N ILE A 10 9.92 -15.79 -36.88
CA ILE A 10 9.30 -16.04 -35.57
C ILE A 10 10.44 -16.21 -34.56
N CYS A 11 10.76 -15.13 -33.84
CA CYS A 11 11.54 -15.24 -32.60
C CYS A 11 10.60 -15.70 -31.48
N LEU A 12 10.60 -17.02 -31.26
CA LEU A 12 10.01 -17.66 -30.10
C LEU A 12 10.84 -17.27 -28.86
N VAL A 13 10.51 -16.15 -28.22
CA VAL A 13 11.07 -15.81 -26.91
C VAL A 13 10.40 -16.71 -25.89
N GLY A 14 11.12 -17.74 -25.47
CA GLY A 14 10.74 -18.58 -24.34
C GLY A 14 10.50 -17.71 -23.11
N ALA A 15 9.34 -17.90 -22.49
CA ALA A 15 9.00 -17.33 -21.20
C ALA A 15 9.95 -17.89 -20.13
N LEU A 16 11.09 -17.24 -19.96
CA LEU A 16 11.84 -17.31 -18.72
C LEU A 16 10.98 -16.63 -17.68
N CYS A 17 10.48 -17.42 -16.73
CA CYS A 17 9.75 -16.95 -15.56
C CYS A 17 10.72 -16.10 -14.72
N VAL A 18 10.86 -14.83 -15.06
CA VAL A 18 11.46 -13.83 -14.16
C VAL A 18 10.50 -13.71 -12.99
N PRO A 19 10.94 -13.82 -11.72
CA PRO A 19 10.05 -13.54 -10.60
C PRO A 19 9.40 -12.18 -10.82
N ALA A 20 8.08 -12.10 -10.69
CA ALA A 20 7.30 -10.91 -11.03
C ALA A 20 7.69 -9.73 -10.11
N HIS A 21 8.73 -8.99 -10.49
CA HIS A 21 9.11 -7.73 -9.87
C HIS A 21 8.01 -6.70 -10.15
N ALA A 22 7.78 -5.79 -9.21
CA ALA A 22 6.86 -4.69 -9.44
C ALA A 22 7.26 -3.90 -10.70
N GLY A 23 6.30 -3.60 -11.57
CA GLY A 23 6.50 -2.80 -12.76
C GLY A 23 6.81 -1.34 -12.41
N GLU A 24 7.69 -0.71 -13.17
CA GLU A 24 8.07 0.69 -12.94
C GLU A 24 8.08 1.49 -14.24
N ARG A 25 7.67 2.77 -14.15
CA ARG A 25 7.80 3.71 -15.27
C ARG A 25 7.78 5.16 -14.82
N VAL A 26 8.48 6.02 -15.55
CA VAL A 26 8.37 7.48 -15.50
C VAL A 26 7.53 7.95 -16.68
N MET A 27 6.65 8.92 -16.44
CA MET A 27 5.79 9.55 -17.44
C MET A 27 5.80 11.07 -17.24
N ALA A 28 6.20 11.81 -18.27
CA ALA A 28 6.33 13.28 -18.21
C ALA A 28 5.18 14.05 -18.91
N GLU A 29 4.22 13.35 -19.52
CA GLU A 29 3.16 14.01 -20.29
C GLU A 29 1.78 13.64 -19.72
N PHE A 30 1.04 14.64 -19.24
CA PHE A 30 -0.40 14.55 -19.09
C PHE A 30 -1.02 15.80 -19.72
N PHE A 31 -1.65 15.63 -20.89
CA PHE A 31 -2.44 16.67 -21.53
C PHE A 31 -3.92 16.39 -21.26
N ASP A 32 -4.61 17.34 -20.62
CA ASP A 32 -6.05 17.28 -20.46
C ASP A 32 -6.70 17.67 -21.81
N ALA A 33 -7.66 16.87 -22.27
CA ALA A 33 -8.40 17.15 -23.50
C ALA A 33 -9.21 18.47 -23.42
N SER A 34 -9.43 19.00 -22.22
CA SER A 34 -10.06 20.31 -21.99
C SER A 34 -9.23 21.50 -22.49
N GLU A 35 -7.94 21.35 -22.75
CA GLU A 35 -7.06 22.40 -23.28
C GLU A 35 -6.97 22.44 -24.82
N GLY A 36 -7.84 21.71 -25.54
CA GLY A 36 -7.86 21.72 -27.00
C GLY A 36 -6.67 21.01 -27.67
N ARG A 37 -5.76 20.41 -26.88
CA ARG A 37 -4.68 19.55 -27.38
C ARG A 37 -5.20 18.11 -27.47
N ASN A 38 -5.38 17.63 -28.70
CA ASN A 38 -6.03 16.34 -29.01
C ASN A 38 -5.15 15.09 -28.74
N GLN A 39 -4.11 15.19 -27.91
CA GLN A 39 -3.15 14.10 -27.64
C GLN A 39 -3.30 13.63 -26.20
N ARG A 40 -3.94 12.46 -26.00
CA ARG A 40 -3.91 11.76 -24.71
C ARG A 40 -2.65 10.92 -24.63
N THR A 41 -1.88 11.06 -23.56
CA THR A 41 -0.75 10.17 -23.27
C THR A 41 -1.26 8.72 -23.18
N PRO A 42 -0.62 7.74 -23.83
CA PRO A 42 -1.07 6.35 -23.74
C PRO A 42 -0.99 5.83 -22.29
N GLU A 43 -1.80 4.83 -21.98
CA GLU A 43 -1.70 4.13 -20.70
C GLU A 43 -0.32 3.48 -20.57
N VAL A 44 0.29 3.70 -19.41
CA VAL A 44 1.57 3.16 -19.02
C VAL A 44 1.35 1.94 -18.13
N LEU A 45 2.16 0.90 -18.32
CA LEU A 45 2.01 -0.39 -17.64
C LEU A 45 0.58 -0.99 -17.81
N PRO A 46 0.05 -1.15 -19.04
CA PRO A 46 -1.33 -1.61 -19.27
C PRO A 46 -1.59 -3.05 -18.80
N HIS A 47 -0.54 -3.83 -18.52
CA HIS A 47 -0.63 -5.21 -18.01
C HIS A 47 -0.53 -5.30 -16.48
N VAL A 48 -0.35 -4.16 -15.79
CA VAL A 48 -0.20 -4.13 -14.34
C VAL A 48 -1.57 -3.83 -13.71
N PRO A 49 -2.18 -4.81 -13.01
CA PRO A 49 -3.54 -4.65 -12.48
C PRO A 49 -3.65 -3.69 -11.30
N LEU A 50 -2.58 -3.49 -10.52
CA LEU A 50 -2.59 -2.60 -9.37
C LEU A 50 -1.48 -1.55 -9.50
N LYS A 51 -1.89 -0.31 -9.79
CA LYS A 51 -0.98 0.83 -10.00
C LYS A 51 -1.19 1.94 -8.98
N ALA A 52 -0.10 2.54 -8.53
CA ALA A 52 -0.11 3.84 -7.87
C ALA A 52 0.60 4.86 -8.76
N ILE A 53 0.16 6.11 -8.67
CA ILE A 53 0.86 7.26 -9.20
C ILE A 53 1.59 7.94 -8.03
N VAL A 54 2.85 8.28 -8.23
CA VAL A 54 3.57 9.27 -7.42
C VAL A 54 3.68 10.51 -8.30
N ALA A 55 2.99 11.58 -7.94
CA ALA A 55 3.08 12.86 -8.64
C ALA A 55 4.33 13.62 -8.16
N GLU A 56 4.90 14.43 -9.04
CA GLU A 56 5.98 15.34 -8.68
C GLU A 56 5.54 16.32 -7.60
N PHE A 57 6.09 16.22 -6.39
CA PHE A 57 5.78 17.07 -5.24
C PHE A 57 5.89 18.56 -5.61
N LEU A 58 4.93 19.34 -5.13
CA LEU A 58 4.92 20.78 -5.21
C LEU A 58 6.20 21.35 -4.54
N ASP A 59 6.96 22.11 -5.31
CA ASP A 59 8.15 22.85 -4.85
C ASP A 59 7.95 24.32 -5.21
N PRO A 60 7.32 25.11 -4.31
CA PRO A 60 6.96 26.50 -4.60
C PRO A 60 8.16 27.37 -4.96
N LEU A 61 9.32 27.09 -4.36
CA LEU A 61 10.55 27.86 -4.54
C LEU A 61 11.36 27.44 -5.78
N ASP A 62 10.94 26.35 -6.44
CA ASP A 62 11.54 25.85 -7.68
C ASP A 62 13.05 25.54 -7.56
N VAL A 63 13.45 25.01 -6.41
CA VAL A 63 14.85 24.65 -6.12
C VAL A 63 15.18 23.22 -6.57
N GLY A 64 14.27 22.55 -7.27
CA GLY A 64 14.41 21.18 -7.76
C GLY A 64 14.18 20.10 -6.70
N LEU A 65 13.68 20.48 -5.51
CA LEU A 65 13.36 19.56 -4.41
C LEU A 65 12.16 18.69 -4.73
N GLY A 66 11.13 19.26 -5.37
CA GLY A 66 9.91 18.55 -5.74
C GLY A 66 10.21 17.30 -6.56
N LYS A 67 10.96 17.50 -7.65
CA LYS A 67 11.46 16.41 -8.50
C LYS A 67 12.33 15.41 -7.73
N SER A 68 13.31 15.90 -6.96
CA SER A 68 14.23 15.04 -6.19
C SER A 68 13.49 14.14 -5.19
N LEU A 69 12.59 14.72 -4.41
CA LEU A 69 11.78 14.00 -3.43
C LEU A 69 10.85 12.98 -4.10
N SER A 70 10.28 13.31 -5.25
CA SER A 70 9.34 12.42 -5.94
C SER A 70 10.02 11.18 -6.49
N TYR A 71 11.21 11.33 -7.06
CA TYR A 71 12.04 10.19 -7.46
C TYR A 71 12.44 9.32 -6.26
N LEU A 72 12.78 9.95 -5.14
CA LEU A 72 13.11 9.25 -3.90
C LEU A 72 11.93 8.41 -3.42
N VAL A 73 10.75 9.03 -3.28
CA VAL A 73 9.51 8.38 -2.84
C VAL A 73 9.08 7.27 -3.81
N TRP A 74 9.20 7.51 -5.12
CA TRP A 74 8.95 6.48 -6.14
C TRP A 74 9.88 5.27 -5.99
N ARG A 75 11.18 5.50 -5.81
CA ARG A 75 12.17 4.41 -5.60
C ARG A 75 11.98 3.68 -4.26
N GLU A 76 11.65 4.38 -3.18
CA GLU A 76 11.32 3.75 -1.91
C GLU A 76 10.03 2.92 -2.00
N THR A 77 9.01 3.43 -2.70
CA THR A 77 7.76 2.69 -2.93
C THR A 77 8.05 1.40 -3.71
N LEU A 78 8.82 1.47 -4.79
CA LEU A 78 9.24 0.29 -5.56
C LEU A 78 10.00 -0.73 -4.70
N THR A 79 10.87 -0.25 -3.81
CA THR A 79 11.58 -1.12 -2.86
C THR A 79 10.61 -1.75 -1.85
N ALA A 80 9.64 -0.99 -1.35
CA ALA A 80 8.62 -1.47 -0.41
C ALA A 80 7.69 -2.55 -0.99
N ILE A 81 7.52 -2.57 -2.31
CA ILE A 81 6.64 -3.51 -3.01
C ILE A 81 7.38 -4.45 -3.97
N SER A 82 8.70 -4.56 -3.88
CA SER A 82 9.51 -5.25 -4.89
C SER A 82 9.13 -6.73 -5.10
N ASP A 83 8.55 -7.35 -4.07
CA ASP A 83 8.09 -8.73 -4.02
C ASP A 83 6.57 -8.86 -4.30
N GLN A 84 5.89 -7.78 -4.69
CA GLN A 84 4.46 -7.76 -5.01
C GLN A 84 4.22 -8.01 -6.50
N ALA A 85 3.89 -9.25 -6.84
CA ALA A 85 3.47 -9.59 -8.20
C ALA A 85 2.24 -8.78 -8.63
N GLY A 86 2.22 -8.32 -9.88
CA GLY A 86 1.11 -7.57 -10.46
C GLY A 86 0.96 -6.13 -9.93
N ALA A 87 1.92 -5.63 -9.16
CA ALA A 87 1.96 -4.23 -8.76
C ALA A 87 2.86 -3.40 -9.68
N GLY A 88 2.61 -2.10 -9.71
CA GLY A 88 3.54 -1.16 -10.30
C GLY A 88 3.31 0.27 -9.82
N VAL A 89 4.34 1.10 -10.00
CA VAL A 89 4.33 2.51 -9.59
C VAL A 89 4.77 3.37 -10.77
N ILE A 90 3.96 4.38 -11.08
CA ILE A 90 4.25 5.36 -12.12
C ILE A 90 4.67 6.66 -11.43
N LEU A 91 5.85 7.18 -11.76
CA LEU A 91 6.21 8.56 -11.44
C LEU A 91 5.62 9.47 -12.52
N ALA A 92 4.79 10.44 -12.14
CA ALA A 92 4.21 11.45 -13.02
C ALA A 92 4.94 12.79 -12.83
N GLU A 93 5.57 13.28 -13.89
CA GLU A 93 6.33 14.53 -13.94
C GLU A 93 5.65 15.55 -14.84
N ALA A 94 6.05 16.82 -14.70
CA ALA A 94 5.76 17.82 -15.72
C ALA A 94 6.61 17.63 -16.99
N PRO A 95 6.12 18.10 -18.16
CA PRO A 95 6.89 18.19 -19.38
C PRO A 95 8.16 19.01 -19.19
N PRO A 96 9.22 18.74 -19.96
CA PRO A 96 10.44 19.55 -19.92
C PRO A 96 10.16 21.04 -20.14
N GLY A 97 10.60 21.88 -19.20
CA GLY A 97 10.42 23.33 -19.26
C GLY A 97 9.09 23.85 -18.69
N GLU A 98 8.23 22.95 -18.20
CA GLU A 98 7.00 23.30 -17.46
C GLU A 98 7.15 22.85 -16.00
N ARG A 99 6.54 23.59 -15.05
CA ARG A 99 6.42 23.13 -13.66
C ARG A 99 5.10 22.44 -13.49
N LEU A 100 5.07 21.35 -12.72
CA LEU A 100 3.82 20.66 -12.43
C LEU A 100 2.84 21.59 -11.70
N VAL A 101 3.37 22.52 -10.88
CA VAL A 101 2.60 23.60 -10.24
C VAL A 101 1.89 24.49 -11.25
N ASP A 102 2.58 24.85 -12.33
CA ASP A 102 2.08 25.77 -13.35
C ASP A 102 1.03 25.09 -14.24
N MET A 103 1.23 23.80 -14.54
CA MET A 103 0.26 22.99 -15.29
C MET A 103 -1.00 22.64 -14.51
N LEU A 104 -0.86 22.42 -13.20
CA LEU A 104 -1.96 21.90 -12.39
C LEU A 104 -2.79 23.01 -11.74
N GLU A 105 -2.47 24.28 -12.01
CA GLU A 105 -3.07 25.49 -11.43
C GLU A 105 -3.39 25.30 -9.93
N ARG A 106 -4.44 25.94 -9.38
CA ARG A 106 -4.86 25.79 -7.97
C ARG A 106 -5.38 24.38 -7.61
N ASP A 107 -5.41 23.45 -8.57
CA ASP A 107 -6.10 22.16 -8.50
C ASP A 107 -5.13 20.97 -8.52
N TYR A 108 -3.92 21.14 -7.99
CA TYR A 108 -2.86 20.12 -7.91
C TYR A 108 -3.36 18.73 -7.46
N HIS A 109 -4.26 18.68 -6.48
CA HIS A 109 -4.88 17.43 -6.02
C HIS A 109 -5.80 16.78 -7.07
N LEU A 110 -6.66 17.56 -7.74
CA LEU A 110 -7.56 17.05 -8.79
C LEU A 110 -6.76 16.52 -9.96
N ALA A 111 -5.64 17.17 -10.26
CA ALA A 111 -4.73 16.76 -11.29
C ALA A 111 -4.05 15.42 -10.99
N ALA A 112 -3.51 15.21 -9.79
CA ALA A 112 -2.98 13.92 -9.38
C ALA A 112 -4.06 12.81 -9.51
N GLU A 113 -5.31 13.10 -9.15
CA GLU A 113 -6.43 12.18 -9.32
C GLU A 113 -6.85 11.99 -10.80
N ARG A 114 -6.76 13.02 -11.64
CA ARG A 114 -6.98 12.92 -13.10
C ARG A 114 -5.95 11.99 -13.74
N ILE A 115 -4.68 12.19 -13.42
CA ILE A 115 -3.57 11.35 -13.90
C ILE A 115 -3.80 9.90 -13.48
N ALA A 116 -4.12 9.66 -12.21
CA ALA A 116 -4.40 8.32 -11.72
C ALA A 116 -5.58 7.67 -12.45
N ARG A 117 -6.71 8.35 -12.63
CA ARG A 117 -7.84 7.81 -13.40
C ARG A 117 -7.48 7.47 -14.84
N HIS A 118 -6.75 8.37 -15.50
CA HIS A 118 -6.32 8.18 -16.89
C HIS A 118 -5.34 7.02 -17.05
N GLN A 119 -4.46 6.84 -16.07
CA GLN A 119 -3.50 5.73 -16.02
C GLN A 119 -4.06 4.46 -15.38
N HIS A 120 -5.37 4.40 -15.10
CA HIS A 120 -6.02 3.29 -14.39
C HIS A 120 -5.30 2.93 -13.07
N GLY A 121 -4.72 3.94 -12.41
CA GLY A 121 -4.12 3.88 -11.09
C GLY A 121 -5.17 3.90 -10.00
N ARG A 122 -5.03 3.01 -9.01
CA ARG A 122 -5.94 2.94 -7.85
C ARG A 122 -5.57 3.94 -6.76
N MET A 123 -4.32 4.39 -6.74
CA MET A 123 -3.76 5.24 -5.70
C MET A 123 -2.99 6.41 -6.34
N ALA A 124 -3.03 7.58 -5.73
CA ALA A 124 -2.27 8.76 -6.12
C ALA A 124 -1.62 9.39 -4.88
N LEU A 125 -0.30 9.31 -4.80
CA LEU A 125 0.54 9.97 -3.81
C LEU A 125 1.04 11.29 -4.39
N TRP A 126 0.83 12.37 -3.67
CA TRP A 126 1.21 13.73 -4.04
C TRP A 126 1.58 14.50 -2.77
N GLY A 127 2.12 15.71 -2.91
CA GLY A 127 2.59 16.44 -1.75
C GLY A 127 3.20 17.78 -2.06
N ALA A 128 3.67 18.44 -1.01
CA ALA A 128 4.50 19.63 -1.09
C ALA A 128 5.81 19.42 -0.32
N VAL A 129 6.85 20.11 -0.75
CA VAL A 129 8.13 20.19 -0.05
C VAL A 129 8.63 21.63 -0.04
N GLU A 130 8.98 22.10 1.14
CA GLU A 130 9.50 23.45 1.36
C GLU A 130 10.75 23.39 2.24
N PRO A 131 11.82 24.12 1.90
CA PRO A 131 12.98 24.23 2.76
C PRO A 131 12.70 25.21 3.92
N GLU A 132 13.05 24.79 5.14
CA GLU A 132 13.00 25.60 6.36
C GLU A 132 14.36 25.50 7.08
N GLY A 133 15.24 26.48 6.83
CA GLY A 133 16.63 26.40 7.29
C GLY A 133 17.37 25.21 6.66
N ASP A 134 17.96 24.35 7.49
CA ASP A 134 18.63 23.11 7.07
C ASP A 134 17.66 21.92 6.92
N ALA A 135 16.39 22.12 7.28
CA ALA A 135 15.35 21.11 7.20
C ALA A 135 14.48 21.30 5.95
N LEU A 136 13.80 20.22 5.58
CA LEU A 136 12.80 20.13 4.53
C LEU A 136 11.50 19.72 5.20
N ILE A 137 10.48 20.56 5.09
CA ILE A 137 9.12 20.27 5.54
C ILE A 137 8.39 19.64 4.38
N ILE A 138 7.87 18.44 4.61
CA ILE A 138 7.23 17.61 3.59
C ILE A 138 5.80 17.33 4.02
N GLU A 139 4.85 17.62 3.15
CA GLU A 139 3.42 17.37 3.36
C GLU A 139 2.94 16.30 2.39
N PRO A 140 2.82 15.04 2.81
CA PRO A 140 2.35 13.97 1.94
C PRO A 140 0.83 13.84 1.98
N TYR A 141 0.24 13.60 0.81
CA TYR A 141 -1.18 13.34 0.62
C TYR A 141 -1.38 12.07 -0.20
N LEU A 142 -2.41 11.28 0.14
CA LEU A 142 -2.77 10.09 -0.61
C LEU A 142 -4.26 10.09 -0.94
N SER A 143 -4.57 9.92 -2.22
CA SER A 143 -5.93 9.67 -2.71
C SER A 143 -6.07 8.24 -3.23
N ILE A 144 -7.19 7.59 -2.90
CA ILE A 144 -7.60 6.29 -3.43
C ILE A 144 -8.76 6.50 -4.40
N GLN A 145 -8.64 5.95 -5.60
CA GLN A 145 -9.70 6.01 -6.62
C GLN A 145 -10.82 5.02 -6.29
N ASP A 146 -12.05 5.53 -6.28
CA ASP A 146 -13.26 4.72 -6.16
C ASP A 146 -13.63 4.17 -7.55
N VAL A 147 -13.43 2.87 -7.76
CA VAL A 147 -13.79 2.21 -9.01
C VAL A 147 -15.24 1.80 -8.86
N LYS A 148 -16.16 2.41 -9.63
CA LYS A 148 -17.63 2.22 -9.52
C LYS A 148 -18.02 0.78 -9.19
N GLY A 149 -18.52 0.57 -7.97
CA GLY A 149 -19.03 -0.72 -7.48
C GLY A 149 -18.03 -1.55 -6.65
N ASP A 150 -16.78 -1.09 -6.54
CA ASP A 150 -15.68 -1.75 -5.85
C ASP A 150 -15.01 -0.79 -4.85
N SER A 151 -15.69 -0.50 -3.75
CA SER A 151 -14.99 -0.05 -2.54
C SER A 151 -14.20 -1.26 -2.02
N ALA A 152 -13.07 -1.64 -2.66
CA ALA A 152 -12.41 -2.91 -2.34
C ALA A 152 -11.84 -2.97 -0.92
N LEU A 153 -11.80 -1.84 -0.20
CA LEU A 153 -11.55 -1.84 1.22
C LEU A 153 -12.84 -2.25 1.97
N ARG A 154 -13.19 -3.53 1.86
CA ARG A 154 -14.29 -4.16 2.58
C ARG A 154 -13.78 -5.31 3.42
N LEU A 155 -14.28 -5.37 4.65
CA LEU A 155 -14.19 -6.53 5.52
C LEU A 155 -15.48 -7.32 5.40
N ALA A 156 -15.40 -8.62 5.12
CA ALA A 156 -16.57 -9.47 4.96
C ALA A 156 -16.42 -10.82 5.66
N LEU A 157 -17.51 -11.32 6.24
CA LEU A 157 -17.62 -12.67 6.81
C LEU A 157 -18.49 -13.53 5.91
N GLU A 158 -17.93 -14.63 5.41
CA GLU A 158 -18.63 -15.59 4.54
C GLU A 158 -18.92 -16.91 5.27
N GLY A 159 -20.12 -17.46 5.05
CA GLY A 159 -20.47 -18.81 5.48
C GLY A 159 -20.18 -19.83 4.37
N LYS A 160 -19.10 -20.61 4.46
CA LYS A 160 -18.89 -21.76 3.55
C LYS A 160 -19.89 -22.86 3.87
N VAL A 161 -20.74 -23.24 2.91
CA VAL A 161 -21.58 -24.44 3.02
C VAL A 161 -20.74 -25.65 2.59
N VAL A 162 -20.54 -26.62 3.47
CA VAL A 162 -20.14 -27.98 3.07
C VAL A 162 -21.43 -28.68 2.64
N THR A 163 -21.83 -28.52 1.38
CA THR A 163 -22.94 -29.32 0.83
C THR A 163 -22.43 -30.74 0.60
N GLY A 164 -22.99 -31.70 1.34
CA GLY A 164 -22.90 -33.11 0.98
C GLY A 164 -23.46 -33.35 -0.44
N PRO A 165 -23.14 -34.49 -1.07
CA PRO A 165 -23.45 -34.71 -2.47
C PRO A 165 -24.96 -34.92 -2.64
N ARG A 166 -25.64 -33.88 -3.14
CA ARG A 166 -26.91 -33.83 -3.89
C ARG A 166 -27.85 -32.73 -3.35
N ARG A 167 -27.85 -31.59 -4.02
CA ARG A 167 -29.01 -31.00 -4.74
C ARG A 167 -28.65 -29.62 -5.29
N SER A 168 -28.76 -29.50 -6.61
CA SER A 168 -28.92 -28.27 -7.42
C SER A 168 -28.50 -26.95 -6.74
N ALA A 169 -27.22 -26.61 -6.88
CA ALA A 169 -26.67 -25.32 -6.52
C ALA A 169 -27.07 -24.26 -7.57
N GLN A 170 -28.32 -23.83 -7.55
CA GLN A 170 -28.59 -22.43 -7.82
C GLN A 170 -28.08 -21.71 -6.58
N ALA A 171 -26.85 -21.21 -6.64
CA ALA A 171 -26.17 -20.57 -5.52
C ALA A 171 -26.96 -19.32 -5.11
N GLU A 172 -27.97 -19.49 -4.26
CA GLU A 172 -28.58 -18.40 -3.52
C GLU A 172 -27.42 -17.69 -2.81
N ARG A 173 -27.08 -16.49 -3.29
CA ARG A 173 -26.09 -15.61 -2.68
C ARG A 173 -26.53 -15.42 -1.23
N GLN A 174 -25.85 -16.08 -0.30
CA GLN A 174 -26.13 -15.85 1.11
C GLN A 174 -25.86 -14.38 1.45
N PRO A 175 -26.65 -13.79 2.36
CA PRO A 175 -26.39 -12.43 2.83
C PRO A 175 -24.97 -12.34 3.40
N LEU A 176 -24.18 -11.41 2.87
CA LEU A 176 -22.79 -11.18 3.28
C LEU A 176 -22.78 -10.18 4.44
N ILE A 177 -22.26 -10.59 5.60
CA ILE A 177 -22.02 -9.65 6.70
C ILE A 177 -20.73 -8.90 6.36
N SER A 178 -20.83 -7.61 6.06
CA SER A 178 -19.67 -6.81 5.67
C SER A 178 -19.72 -5.38 6.20
N ALA A 179 -18.55 -4.76 6.30
CA ALA A 179 -18.36 -3.35 6.60
C ALA A 179 -17.24 -2.80 5.70
N ALA A 180 -17.35 -1.55 5.27
CA ALA A 180 -16.38 -0.92 4.39
C ALA A 180 -15.50 0.08 5.14
N ILE A 181 -14.25 0.19 4.73
CA ILE A 181 -13.36 1.31 5.06
C ILE A 181 -13.54 2.33 3.93
N ARG A 182 -14.39 3.34 4.16
CA ARG A 182 -14.84 4.25 3.09
C ARG A 182 -13.92 5.44 2.85
N ARG A 183 -13.01 5.74 3.77
CA ARG A 183 -12.09 6.87 3.64
C ARG A 183 -11.12 6.62 2.49
N ASN A 184 -11.01 7.61 1.60
CA ASN A 184 -10.20 7.51 0.38
C ASN A 184 -9.29 8.73 0.15
N ARG A 185 -9.21 9.65 1.12
CA ARG A 185 -8.34 10.83 1.09
C ARG A 185 -7.65 10.96 2.43
N PHE A 186 -6.33 11.09 2.38
CA PHE A 186 -5.47 11.10 3.55
C PHE A 186 -4.51 12.29 3.46
N ASN A 187 -4.51 13.09 4.52
CA ASN A 187 -3.58 14.20 4.72
C ASN A 187 -2.67 13.76 5.87
N PHE A 188 -1.47 13.31 5.54
CA PHE A 188 -0.51 12.87 6.55
C PHE A 188 0.09 14.10 7.23
N ALA A 189 0.49 13.93 8.49
CA ALA A 189 1.17 14.97 9.23
C ALA A 189 2.46 15.39 8.53
N PRO A 190 2.80 16.70 8.53
CA PRO A 190 4.04 17.18 7.98
C PRO A 190 5.25 16.50 8.60
N VAL A 191 6.23 16.16 7.78
CA VAL A 191 7.47 15.52 8.19
C VAL A 191 8.62 16.48 7.97
N SER A 192 9.40 16.75 9.02
CA SER A 192 10.66 17.49 8.94
C SER A 192 11.84 16.53 8.80
N ARG A 193 12.67 16.73 7.76
CA ARG A 193 13.90 15.96 7.50
C ARG A 193 14.99 16.86 6.96
N THR A 194 16.24 16.60 7.28
CA THR A 194 17.34 17.27 6.58
C THR A 194 17.54 16.67 5.18
N ARG A 195 18.19 17.44 4.30
CA ARG A 195 18.58 16.98 2.96
C ARG A 195 19.43 15.70 3.02
N SER A 196 20.38 15.63 3.95
CA SER A 196 21.22 14.44 4.19
C SER A 196 20.39 13.22 4.57
N GLU A 197 19.36 13.38 5.41
CA GLU A 197 18.52 12.27 5.84
C GLU A 197 17.71 11.65 4.71
N LEU A 198 17.38 12.45 3.69
CA LEU A 198 16.68 12.01 2.49
C LEU A 198 17.64 11.44 1.45
N PHE A 199 18.75 12.10 1.13
CA PHE A 199 19.52 11.76 -0.08
C PHE A 199 20.85 11.04 0.19
N GLU A 200 21.38 11.04 1.41
CA GLU A 200 22.55 10.22 1.74
C GLU A 200 22.18 8.75 1.95
N ARG A 201 22.51 7.90 0.98
CA ARG A 201 22.14 6.47 1.01
C ARG A 201 22.97 5.60 0.09
N PRO A 202 23.02 4.28 0.33
CA PRO A 202 23.57 3.35 -0.65
C PRO A 202 22.63 3.20 -1.85
N ILE A 203 23.22 3.11 -3.03
CA ILE A 203 22.56 2.73 -4.29
C ILE A 203 23.12 1.39 -4.73
N VAL A 204 22.27 0.38 -4.81
CA VAL A 204 22.66 -0.96 -5.21
C VAL A 204 22.51 -1.10 -6.72
N ILE A 205 23.61 -1.40 -7.41
CA ILE A 205 23.60 -1.57 -8.87
C ILE A 205 23.23 -3.02 -9.19
N THR A 206 22.11 -3.23 -9.89
CA THR A 206 21.59 -4.56 -10.27
C THR A 206 21.93 -4.91 -11.72
N SER A 207 22.17 -3.91 -12.56
CA SER A 207 22.66 -4.03 -13.93
C SER A 207 23.56 -2.84 -14.26
N ARG A 208 24.34 -2.88 -15.34
CA ARG A 208 25.33 -1.84 -15.66
C ARG A 208 24.70 -0.43 -15.68
N VAL A 209 25.30 0.51 -14.96
CA VAL A 209 24.87 1.92 -14.88
C VAL A 209 26.02 2.85 -15.23
N ALA A 210 25.74 3.90 -16.00
CA ALA A 210 26.71 4.96 -16.30
C ALA A 210 26.68 6.04 -15.20
N VAL A 211 27.86 6.38 -14.68
CA VAL A 211 28.07 7.57 -13.84
C VAL A 211 28.54 8.69 -14.74
N ARG A 212 27.87 9.84 -14.70
CA ARG A 212 28.12 11.01 -15.57
C ARG A 212 28.76 12.15 -14.80
N GLY A 213 29.40 13.07 -15.52
CA GLY A 213 30.06 14.24 -14.93
C GLY A 213 29.14 15.38 -14.52
N ALA A 214 27.88 15.38 -14.97
CA ALA A 214 26.88 16.38 -14.63
C ALA A 214 25.47 15.73 -14.59
N PRO A 215 24.49 16.33 -13.89
CA PRO A 215 23.12 15.79 -13.73
C PRO A 215 22.26 16.02 -14.99
N GLN A 216 22.74 15.54 -16.14
CA GLN A 216 22.05 15.64 -17.43
C GLN A 216 22.39 14.46 -18.34
N ALA A 217 21.46 14.11 -19.23
CA ALA A 217 21.52 12.86 -20.01
C ALA A 217 22.67 12.80 -21.03
N ASP A 218 23.11 13.96 -21.53
CA ASP A 218 24.17 14.11 -22.52
C ASP A 218 25.57 14.35 -21.91
N ALA A 219 25.67 14.51 -20.59
CA ALA A 219 26.95 14.71 -19.91
C ALA A 219 27.91 13.54 -20.14
N ALA A 220 29.22 13.83 -20.19
CA ALA A 220 30.26 12.83 -20.37
C ALA A 220 30.15 11.71 -19.32
N VAL A 221 30.27 10.46 -19.76
CA VAL A 221 30.32 9.29 -18.87
C VAL A 221 31.71 9.22 -18.25
N LEU A 222 31.78 9.31 -16.92
CA LEU A 222 33.01 9.17 -16.14
C LEU A 222 33.36 7.71 -15.89
N GLU A 223 32.35 6.88 -15.59
CA GLU A 223 32.54 5.47 -15.24
C GLU A 223 31.33 4.62 -15.68
N GLN A 224 31.58 3.35 -16.03
CA GLN A 224 30.54 2.33 -16.23
C GLN A 224 30.59 1.36 -15.05
N VAL A 225 29.63 1.47 -14.14
CA VAL A 225 29.59 0.70 -12.90
C VAL A 225 28.86 -0.63 -13.16
N PRO A 226 29.52 -1.80 -12.92
CA PRO A 226 28.89 -3.10 -13.16
C PRO A 226 27.88 -3.47 -12.07
N ALA A 227 27.02 -4.45 -12.38
CA ALA A 227 26.12 -5.09 -11.43
C ALA A 227 26.88 -5.62 -10.20
N GLY A 228 26.22 -5.59 -9.04
CA GLY A 228 26.79 -6.04 -7.77
C GLY A 228 27.56 -4.96 -7.01
N ARG A 229 27.86 -3.81 -7.61
CA ARG A 229 28.45 -2.68 -6.89
C ARG A 229 27.41 -1.94 -6.05
N VAL A 230 27.90 -1.26 -5.01
CA VAL A 230 27.13 -0.30 -4.22
C VAL A 230 27.83 1.05 -4.39
N LEU A 231 27.07 2.07 -4.77
CA LEU A 231 27.52 3.47 -4.77
C LEU A 231 26.97 4.16 -3.52
N HIS A 232 27.66 5.21 -3.05
CA HIS A 232 27.13 6.04 -1.98
C HIS A 232 26.63 7.35 -2.58
N ALA A 233 25.31 7.56 -2.56
CA ALA A 233 24.74 8.87 -2.83
C ALA A 233 25.00 9.79 -1.64
N VAL A 234 25.42 11.01 -1.94
CA VAL A 234 25.63 12.10 -0.98
C VAL A 234 24.55 13.18 -1.11
N ASP A 235 23.94 13.30 -2.30
CA ASP A 235 22.85 14.23 -2.54
C ASP A 235 22.00 13.83 -3.77
N MET A 236 20.96 14.61 -4.09
CA MET A 236 20.14 14.45 -5.28
C MET A 236 19.76 15.78 -5.94
N GLN A 237 19.97 15.89 -7.24
CA GLN A 237 19.65 17.06 -8.05
C GLN A 237 18.67 16.68 -9.16
N GLY A 238 17.39 17.07 -8.98
CA GLY A 238 16.32 16.68 -9.88
C GLY A 238 16.17 15.16 -9.93
N ALA A 239 16.43 14.54 -11.09
CA ALA A 239 16.36 13.09 -11.26
C ALA A 239 17.72 12.38 -11.05
N TRP A 240 18.75 13.06 -10.56
CA TRP A 240 20.13 12.54 -10.52
C TRP A 240 20.65 12.44 -9.09
N PHE A 241 21.05 11.23 -8.68
CA PHE A 241 21.84 11.05 -7.46
C PHE A 241 23.27 11.51 -7.71
N GLU A 242 23.76 12.39 -6.85
CA GLU A 242 25.18 12.70 -6.75
C GLU A 242 25.84 11.61 -5.92
N VAL A 243 26.83 10.94 -6.48
CA VAL A 243 27.53 9.80 -5.87
C VAL A 243 29.01 10.08 -5.69
N GLU A 244 29.54 9.63 -4.56
CA GLU A 244 30.97 9.68 -4.30
C GLU A 244 31.68 8.54 -5.07
N LEU A 245 32.78 8.90 -5.73
CA LEU A 245 33.68 8.02 -6.48
C LEU A 245 35.04 7.94 -5.78
N PRO A 246 35.85 6.90 -6.08
CA PRO A 246 37.19 6.77 -5.52
C PRO A 246 38.04 8.03 -5.70
N GLY A 247 38.74 8.41 -4.64
CA GLY A 247 39.58 9.61 -4.59
C GLY A 247 38.82 10.91 -4.31
N GLY A 248 37.62 10.84 -3.74
CA GLY A 248 36.80 12.01 -3.37
C GLY A 248 36.21 12.76 -4.56
N ARG A 249 36.15 12.12 -5.74
CA ARG A 249 35.49 12.68 -6.92
C ARG A 249 33.99 12.45 -6.82
N HIS A 250 33.22 13.28 -7.51
CA HIS A 250 31.76 13.15 -7.56
C HIS A 250 31.31 12.81 -8.98
N GLY A 251 30.16 12.16 -9.10
CA GLY A 251 29.50 11.89 -10.36
C GLY A 251 28.00 11.72 -10.18
N PHE A 252 27.27 11.55 -11.28
CA PHE A 252 25.80 11.57 -11.28
C PHE A 252 25.22 10.29 -11.88
N VAL A 253 24.26 9.70 -11.17
CA VAL A 253 23.51 8.52 -11.60
C VAL A 253 22.03 8.87 -11.71
N HIS A 254 21.43 8.59 -12.86
CA HIS A 254 20.01 8.87 -13.08
C HIS A 254 19.13 7.94 -12.26
N ALA A 255 18.31 8.50 -11.37
CA ALA A 255 17.39 7.76 -10.53
C ALA A 255 16.35 6.98 -11.34
N GLY A 256 16.01 7.39 -12.57
CA GLY A 256 15.09 6.67 -13.46
C GLY A 256 15.71 5.54 -14.31
N THR A 257 16.95 5.08 -14.05
CA THR A 257 17.50 3.93 -14.80
C THR A 257 16.76 2.64 -14.42
N PHE A 258 15.72 2.30 -15.18
CA PHE A 258 14.81 1.18 -14.89
C PHE A 258 15.54 -0.17 -14.83
N GLY A 259 15.23 -0.97 -13.81
CA GLY A 259 15.74 -2.33 -13.59
C GLY A 259 17.23 -2.43 -13.22
N ASN A 260 17.97 -1.32 -13.26
CA ASN A 260 19.43 -1.34 -13.14
C ASN A 260 19.96 -0.86 -11.78
N LEU A 261 19.10 -0.27 -10.96
CA LEU A 261 19.45 0.11 -9.60
C LEU A 261 18.31 -0.17 -8.62
N GLN A 262 18.67 -0.34 -7.35
CA GLN A 262 17.75 -0.44 -6.22
C GLN A 262 18.17 0.53 -5.12
N LEU A 263 17.19 1.06 -4.42
CA LEU A 263 17.39 2.05 -3.37
C LEU A 263 16.99 1.44 -2.02
N PRO A 264 17.92 0.77 -1.32
CA PRO A 264 17.63 0.23 0.00
C PRO A 264 17.15 1.32 0.98
N PRO A 265 16.34 0.96 1.99
CA PRO A 265 16.05 1.88 3.08
C PRO A 265 17.36 2.27 3.77
N ARG A 266 17.50 3.53 4.18
CA ARG A 266 18.72 4.01 4.86
C ARG A 266 18.97 3.28 6.18
N GLN A 267 17.89 2.87 6.84
CA GLN A 267 17.93 2.12 8.10
C GLN A 267 16.96 0.95 8.08
N VAL A 268 17.28 -0.06 8.89
CA VAL A 268 16.33 -1.09 9.30
C VAL A 268 16.21 -1.09 10.81
N ILE A 269 15.03 -1.44 11.32
CA ILE A 269 14.73 -1.54 12.75
C ILE A 269 14.59 -3.01 13.13
N ALA A 270 15.22 -3.40 14.23
CA ALA A 270 15.04 -4.71 14.83
C ALA A 270 14.73 -4.60 16.33
N ASP A 271 13.97 -5.57 16.82
CA ASP A 271 13.67 -5.74 18.25
C ASP A 271 13.73 -7.23 18.64
N LEU A 272 14.76 -7.93 18.17
CA LEU A 272 14.87 -9.39 18.31
C LEU A 272 16.15 -9.77 19.06
N GLY A 273 16.04 -10.79 19.92
CA GLY A 273 17.20 -11.39 20.59
C GLY A 273 17.83 -12.49 19.74
N GLN A 274 19.14 -12.70 19.91
CA GLN A 274 19.86 -13.86 19.40
C GLN A 274 19.71 -14.09 17.89
N VAL A 275 19.77 -12.99 17.12
CA VAL A 275 19.69 -12.99 15.66
C VAL A 275 20.98 -13.56 15.06
N ASN A 276 20.83 -14.48 14.11
CA ASN A 276 21.95 -15.02 13.34
C ASN A 276 22.39 -14.00 12.27
N LEU A 277 23.55 -13.39 12.47
CA LEU A 277 24.22 -12.50 11.53
C LEU A 277 25.17 -13.31 10.65
N ARG A 278 25.15 -13.06 9.34
CA ARG A 278 25.83 -13.91 8.35
C ARG A 278 26.92 -13.18 7.58
N GLY A 279 27.87 -13.96 7.06
CA GLY A 279 28.97 -13.46 6.23
C GLY A 279 28.57 -13.09 4.80
N GLY A 280 27.33 -13.39 4.39
CA GLY A 280 26.80 -13.07 3.07
C GLY A 280 25.27 -13.12 3.03
N PRO A 281 24.67 -12.65 1.93
CA PRO A 281 23.21 -12.57 1.76
C PRO A 281 22.65 -13.96 1.49
N GLY A 282 22.30 -14.74 2.52
CA GLY A 282 21.68 -16.05 2.35
C GLY A 282 21.87 -16.99 3.53
N THR A 283 20.95 -17.95 3.70
CA THR A 283 21.04 -18.97 4.75
C THR A 283 22.14 -20.00 4.54
N ASP A 284 22.72 -20.04 3.33
CA ASP A 284 23.87 -20.83 2.90
C ASP A 284 25.22 -20.21 3.29
N HIS A 285 25.25 -18.94 3.69
CA HIS A 285 26.47 -18.30 4.23
C HIS A 285 26.65 -18.61 5.72
N PRO A 286 27.89 -18.75 6.21
CA PRO A 286 28.13 -19.02 7.63
C PRO A 286 27.58 -17.92 8.53
N VAL A 287 27.09 -18.32 9.70
CA VAL A 287 26.76 -17.40 10.80
C VAL A 287 28.08 -16.89 11.37
N VAL A 288 28.34 -15.59 11.22
CA VAL A 288 29.58 -14.94 11.69
C VAL A 288 29.43 -14.35 13.09
N ALA A 289 28.19 -14.08 13.50
CA ALA A 289 27.86 -13.63 14.85
C ALA A 289 26.42 -13.98 15.21
N LYS A 290 26.14 -14.09 16.50
CA LYS A 290 24.79 -14.18 17.05
C LYS A 290 24.61 -13.10 18.10
N ARG A 291 23.68 -12.17 17.89
CA ARG A 291 23.54 -10.96 18.71
C ARG A 291 22.10 -10.55 18.89
N ASP A 292 21.84 -9.82 19.96
CA ASP A 292 20.58 -9.10 20.11
C ASP A 292 20.62 -7.85 19.23
N LEU A 293 19.60 -7.68 18.39
CA LEU A 293 19.42 -6.49 17.56
C LEU A 293 18.26 -5.68 18.14
N LYS A 294 18.58 -4.53 18.71
CA LYS A 294 17.63 -3.61 19.34
C LYS A 294 17.86 -2.20 18.81
N GLY A 295 16.86 -1.62 18.15
CA GLY A 295 16.91 -0.27 17.61
C GLY A 295 17.13 -0.24 16.09
N ALA A 296 17.69 0.88 15.61
CA ALA A 296 17.90 1.14 14.19
C ALA A 296 19.35 0.88 13.78
N PHE A 297 19.54 0.27 12.61
CA PHE A 297 20.84 -0.06 12.03
C PHE A 297 20.96 0.55 10.65
N ARG A 298 22.11 1.19 10.35
CA ARG A 298 22.38 1.74 9.02
C ARG A 298 22.52 0.59 8.01
N VAL A 299 21.85 0.72 6.88
CA VAL A 299 22.00 -0.22 5.76
C VAL A 299 23.15 0.24 4.88
N LEU A 300 23.97 -0.72 4.44
CA LEU A 300 25.15 -0.53 3.60
C LEU A 300 25.04 -1.27 2.27
N ASP A 301 24.17 -2.28 2.18
CA ASP A 301 23.87 -3.04 0.97
C ASP A 301 22.53 -3.76 1.12
N MET A 302 21.91 -4.11 0.00
CA MET A 302 20.68 -4.91 -0.07
C MET A 302 20.77 -5.88 -1.23
N ARG A 303 20.46 -7.16 -0.98
CA ARG A 303 20.48 -8.21 -2.00
C ARG A 303 19.23 -9.05 -1.90
N TYR A 304 18.49 -9.13 -3.00
CA TYR A 304 17.50 -10.17 -3.18
C TYR A 304 18.16 -11.38 -3.84
N ARG A 305 17.92 -12.56 -3.28
CA ARG A 305 18.31 -13.83 -3.89
C ARG A 305 17.08 -14.70 -4.04
N GLU A 306 16.87 -15.17 -5.27
CA GLU A 306 15.77 -16.08 -5.59
C GLU A 306 15.83 -17.32 -4.68
N GLY A 307 14.68 -17.68 -4.10
CA GLY A 307 14.57 -18.78 -3.13
C GLY A 307 15.27 -18.56 -1.77
N LYS A 308 15.95 -17.42 -1.56
CA LYS A 308 16.63 -17.07 -0.30
C LYS A 308 16.13 -15.76 0.33
N GLY A 309 15.30 -15.00 -0.39
CA GLY A 309 14.66 -13.78 0.07
C GLY A 309 15.57 -12.55 0.05
N LEU A 310 15.11 -11.50 0.72
CA LEU A 310 15.80 -10.22 0.85
C LEU A 310 16.80 -10.24 2.02
N TRP A 311 17.97 -9.63 1.82
CA TRP A 311 19.03 -9.51 2.81
C TRP A 311 19.58 -8.10 2.84
N TYR A 312 19.93 -7.62 4.02
CA TYR A 312 20.57 -6.33 4.22
C TYR A 312 21.95 -6.53 4.83
N ARG A 313 22.96 -5.84 4.29
CA ARG A 313 24.22 -5.66 5.01
C ARG A 313 24.06 -4.43 5.87
N ILE A 314 24.20 -4.60 7.19
CA ILE A 314 23.99 -3.56 8.17
C ILE A 314 25.27 -3.26 8.95
N ASP A 315 25.41 -2.00 9.34
CA ASP A 315 26.40 -1.58 10.33
C ASP A 315 25.85 -1.87 11.74
N THR A 316 26.55 -2.73 12.48
CA THR A 316 26.20 -3.08 13.87
C THR A 316 27.00 -2.29 14.91
N GLY A 317 27.83 -1.31 14.49
CA GLY A 317 28.78 -0.58 15.33
C GLY A 317 30.05 -1.37 15.67
N ALA A 318 29.94 -2.70 15.75
CA ALA A 318 31.08 -3.60 15.92
C ALA A 318 31.54 -4.28 14.61
N GLY A 319 30.95 -3.87 13.47
CA GLY A 319 31.29 -4.36 12.14
C GLY A 319 30.07 -4.54 11.24
N GLU A 320 30.34 -4.75 9.96
CA GLU A 320 29.32 -4.97 8.93
C GLU A 320 28.92 -6.45 8.86
N THR A 321 27.62 -6.75 8.88
CA THR A 321 27.13 -8.12 8.76
C THR A 321 25.84 -8.21 7.96
N TRP A 322 25.51 -9.39 7.42
CA TRP A 322 24.26 -9.62 6.72
C TRP A 322 23.17 -10.11 7.66
N VAL A 323 22.01 -9.49 7.58
CA VAL A 323 20.78 -9.88 8.27
C VAL A 323 19.68 -10.17 7.25
N ALA A 324 18.86 -11.17 7.55
CA ALA A 324 17.73 -11.50 6.71
C ALA A 324 16.63 -10.44 6.84
N GLY A 325 16.02 -10.07 5.71
CA GLY A 325 14.99 -9.04 5.64
C GLY A 325 13.76 -9.34 6.49
N TRP A 326 13.41 -10.62 6.70
CA TRP A 326 12.28 -11.01 7.58
C TRP A 326 12.59 -10.90 9.09
N LEU A 327 13.83 -10.59 9.47
CA LEU A 327 14.25 -10.38 10.87
C LEU A 327 14.35 -8.89 11.23
N VAL A 328 14.16 -8.01 10.25
CA VAL A 328 14.25 -6.57 10.42
C VAL A 328 13.10 -5.90 9.69
N ARG A 329 12.87 -4.63 9.96
CA ARG A 329 11.83 -3.83 9.31
C ARG A 329 12.46 -2.64 8.61
N PRO A 330 12.14 -2.37 7.33
CA PRO A 330 12.66 -1.20 6.66
C PRO A 330 12.17 0.07 7.37
N ARG A 331 12.99 1.13 7.39
CA ARG A 331 12.57 2.47 7.79
C ARG A 331 12.66 3.37 6.56
N PHE A 332 11.51 3.64 5.93
CA PHE A 332 11.42 4.55 4.79
C PHE A 332 11.46 6.01 5.24
N SER A 333 11.72 6.91 4.30
CA SER A 333 11.93 8.33 4.59
C SER A 333 10.64 8.99 5.09
N LEU A 334 9.49 8.59 4.53
CA LEU A 334 8.17 9.10 4.86
C LEU A 334 7.22 7.97 5.32
N PRO A 335 6.43 8.16 6.40
CA PRO A 335 5.46 7.16 6.87
C PRO A 335 4.44 6.73 5.80
N VAL A 336 4.06 7.63 4.91
CA VAL A 336 3.12 7.35 3.80
C VAL A 336 3.59 6.19 2.90
N VAL A 337 4.89 5.93 2.79
CA VAL A 337 5.41 4.80 2.00
C VAL A 337 5.01 3.46 2.62
N HIS A 338 5.02 3.37 3.96
CA HIS A 338 4.53 2.18 4.68
C HIS A 338 3.02 2.01 4.50
N PHE A 339 2.25 3.10 4.59
CA PHE A 339 0.81 3.07 4.38
C PHE A 339 0.45 2.60 2.97
N LEU A 340 1.12 3.17 1.96
CA LEU A 340 0.97 2.80 0.55
C LEU A 340 1.34 1.34 0.32
N ALA A 341 2.47 0.87 0.86
CA ALA A 341 2.84 -0.54 0.81
C ALA A 341 1.77 -1.44 1.43
N GLY A 342 1.19 -1.05 2.57
CA GLY A 342 0.08 -1.76 3.21
C GLY A 342 -1.15 -1.88 2.31
N LEU A 343 -1.52 -0.80 1.60
CA LEU A 343 -2.61 -0.84 0.62
C LEU A 343 -2.31 -1.78 -0.55
N TYR A 344 -1.07 -1.79 -1.05
CA TYR A 344 -0.65 -2.76 -2.07
C TYR A 344 -0.84 -4.21 -1.58
N ARG A 345 -0.48 -4.50 -0.32
CA ARG A 345 -0.66 -5.84 0.26
C ARG A 345 -2.13 -6.18 0.46
N TYR A 346 -2.92 -5.22 0.91
CA TYR A 346 -4.35 -5.37 1.10
C TYR A 346 -5.04 -5.73 -0.23
N TYR A 347 -4.85 -4.91 -1.26
CA TYR A 347 -5.42 -5.16 -2.59
C TYR A 347 -4.85 -6.40 -3.27
N GLY A 348 -3.60 -6.75 -2.98
CA GLY A 348 -2.95 -7.97 -3.43
C GLY A 348 -3.38 -9.23 -2.68
N ASN A 349 -4.35 -9.15 -1.76
CA ASN A 349 -4.80 -10.24 -0.90
C ASN A 349 -3.65 -10.94 -0.14
N ARG A 350 -2.72 -10.13 0.39
CA ARG A 350 -1.58 -10.55 1.21
C ARG A 350 -1.70 -9.97 2.62
N PRO A 351 -2.71 -10.40 3.40
CA PRO A 351 -3.04 -9.74 4.64
C PRO A 351 -1.94 -9.84 5.70
N GLN A 352 -1.11 -10.90 5.71
CA GLN A 352 0.03 -11.02 6.63
C GLN A 352 1.11 -9.94 6.38
N ASP A 353 1.43 -9.68 5.11
CA ASP A 353 2.36 -8.61 4.75
C ASP A 353 1.73 -7.24 5.00
N GLY A 354 0.40 -7.13 4.81
CA GLY A 354 -0.37 -5.94 5.14
C GLY A 354 -0.32 -5.60 6.64
N ILE A 355 -0.39 -6.60 7.54
CA ILE A 355 -0.21 -6.42 8.98
C ILE A 355 1.12 -5.74 9.25
N THR A 356 2.21 -6.28 8.69
CA THR A 356 3.56 -5.76 8.89
C THR A 356 3.67 -4.32 8.40
N ALA A 357 3.18 -4.03 7.19
CA ALA A 357 3.25 -2.70 6.60
C ALA A 357 2.44 -1.65 7.38
N PHE A 358 1.23 -1.97 7.85
CA PHE A 358 0.43 -1.02 8.63
C PHE A 358 0.96 -0.84 10.07
N GLU A 359 1.53 -1.88 10.69
CA GLU A 359 2.25 -1.73 11.96
C GLU A 359 3.49 -0.84 11.82
N ASP A 360 4.18 -0.91 10.68
CA ASP A 360 5.33 -0.06 10.38
C ASP A 360 4.90 1.38 10.11
N PHE A 361 3.78 1.58 9.42
CA PHE A 361 3.15 2.90 9.30
C PHE A 361 2.84 3.51 10.67
N ILE A 362 2.07 2.83 11.51
CA ILE A 362 1.64 3.35 12.83
C ILE A 362 2.86 3.73 13.68
N ARG A 363 3.91 2.91 13.66
CA ARG A 363 5.15 3.19 14.40
C ARG A 363 5.94 4.36 13.83
N ALA A 364 6.02 4.46 12.50
CA ALA A 364 6.74 5.53 11.83
C ALA A 364 6.03 6.88 11.93
N ALA A 365 4.70 6.87 11.95
CA ALA A 365 3.85 8.04 12.08
C ALA A 365 3.91 8.63 13.50
N GLY A 366 3.84 7.77 14.52
CA GLY A 366 3.87 8.20 15.93
C GLY A 366 2.63 9.02 16.31
N ASP A 367 2.70 9.68 17.48
CA ASP A 367 1.54 10.36 18.08
C ASP A 367 1.18 11.71 17.44
N ALA A 368 2.10 12.29 16.66
CA ALA A 368 1.89 13.57 15.97
C ALA A 368 1.08 13.45 14.67
N GLU A 369 0.76 12.22 14.26
CA GLU A 369 0.01 11.93 13.04
C GLU A 369 -1.47 12.34 13.18
N ASP A 370 -2.09 12.66 12.04
CA ASP A 370 -3.51 13.00 11.99
C ASP A 370 -4.38 11.83 12.49
N HIS A 371 -5.32 12.13 13.40
CA HIS A 371 -6.16 11.13 14.03
C HIS A 371 -6.98 10.31 13.01
N ILE A 372 -7.40 10.90 11.89
CA ILE A 372 -8.15 10.19 10.85
C ILE A 372 -7.23 9.21 10.12
N VAL A 373 -5.98 9.61 9.84
CA VAL A 373 -4.99 8.74 9.20
C VAL A 373 -4.59 7.59 10.13
N LEU A 374 -4.30 7.86 11.41
CA LEU A 374 -4.05 6.82 12.41
C LEU A 374 -5.24 5.87 12.56
N ALA A 375 -6.46 6.41 12.69
CA ALA A 375 -7.67 5.59 12.77
C ALA A 375 -7.81 4.67 11.55
N THR A 376 -7.55 5.19 10.34
CA THR A 376 -7.64 4.37 9.12
C THR A 376 -6.51 3.34 9.04
N GLY A 377 -5.31 3.67 9.52
CA GLY A 377 -4.20 2.72 9.66
C GLY A 377 -4.57 1.54 10.57
N TYR A 378 -5.19 1.82 11.72
CA TYR A 378 -5.72 0.79 12.61
C TYR A 378 -6.89 0.00 11.99
N GLN A 379 -7.79 0.66 11.25
CA GLN A 379 -8.88 -0.03 10.54
C GLN A 379 -8.33 -1.02 9.50
N LEU A 380 -7.34 -0.61 8.71
CA LEU A 380 -6.70 -1.47 7.70
C LEU A 380 -5.87 -2.59 8.35
N LEU A 381 -5.16 -2.29 9.44
CA LEU A 381 -4.46 -3.30 10.25
C LEU A 381 -5.44 -4.35 10.79
N GLY A 382 -6.53 -3.91 11.41
CA GLY A 382 -7.58 -4.78 11.95
C GLY A 382 -8.22 -5.65 10.87
N ALA A 383 -8.50 -5.08 9.70
CA ALA A 383 -9.00 -5.80 8.54
C ALA A 383 -8.01 -6.86 8.05
N CYS A 384 -6.72 -6.54 7.91
CA CYS A 384 -5.69 -7.51 7.56
C CYS A 384 -5.58 -8.66 8.60
N ARG A 385 -5.69 -8.36 9.90
CA ARG A 385 -5.68 -9.40 10.94
C ARG A 385 -6.88 -10.34 10.85
N LEU A 386 -8.08 -9.81 10.59
CA LEU A 386 -9.27 -10.63 10.42
C LEU A 386 -9.29 -11.43 9.12
N LEU A 387 -8.80 -10.86 8.02
CA LEU A 387 -8.64 -11.59 6.75
C LEU A 387 -7.63 -12.74 6.90
N SER A 388 -6.62 -12.56 7.76
CA SER A 388 -5.63 -13.60 8.08
C SER A 388 -6.18 -14.69 9.00
N ASP A 389 -6.90 -14.31 10.06
CA ASP A 389 -7.58 -15.20 10.99
C ASP A 389 -8.87 -14.52 11.51
N PRO A 390 -10.06 -14.96 11.08
CA PRO A 390 -11.33 -14.35 11.49
C PRO A 390 -11.62 -14.40 13.00
N LYS A 391 -10.89 -15.23 13.76
CA LYS A 391 -10.98 -15.32 15.23
C LYS A 391 -9.92 -14.48 15.94
N ALA A 392 -9.12 -13.71 15.20
CA ALA A 392 -8.07 -12.89 15.77
C ALA A 392 -8.69 -11.75 16.58
N ARG A 393 -8.72 -11.92 17.91
CA ARG A 393 -9.09 -10.87 18.87
C ARG A 393 -8.34 -9.57 18.61
N ARG A 394 -7.08 -9.65 18.18
CA ARG A 394 -6.26 -8.49 17.83
C ARG A 394 -6.91 -7.56 16.80
N GLY A 395 -7.65 -8.08 15.82
CA GLY A 395 -8.35 -7.23 14.86
C GLY A 395 -9.46 -6.38 15.50
N TYR A 396 -10.18 -6.95 16.47
CA TYR A 396 -11.15 -6.19 17.29
C TYR A 396 -10.46 -5.12 18.15
N ASP A 397 -9.28 -5.45 18.70
CA ASP A 397 -8.49 -4.51 19.50
C ASP A 397 -7.98 -3.34 18.63
N ASP A 398 -7.59 -3.58 17.38
CA ASP A 398 -7.19 -2.52 16.44
C ASP A 398 -8.35 -1.58 16.10
N PHE A 399 -9.55 -2.11 15.84
CA PHE A 399 -10.72 -1.24 15.63
C PHE A 399 -11.09 -0.44 16.90
N THR A 400 -10.74 -0.96 18.08
CA THR A 400 -10.87 -0.20 19.33
C THR A 400 -9.85 0.93 19.41
N GLN A 401 -8.62 0.73 18.95
CA GLN A 401 -7.64 1.81 18.80
C GLN A 401 -8.12 2.86 17.78
N ALA A 402 -8.68 2.42 16.65
CA ALA A 402 -9.25 3.33 15.65
C ALA A 402 -10.34 4.23 16.26
N LEU A 403 -11.26 3.66 17.04
CA LEU A 403 -12.30 4.40 17.76
C LEU A 403 -11.75 5.33 18.85
N GLY A 404 -10.56 5.05 19.40
CA GLY A 404 -9.86 5.96 20.29
C GLY A 404 -9.46 7.27 19.60
N HIS A 405 -9.14 7.21 18.30
CA HIS A 405 -8.80 8.37 17.49
C HIS A 405 -10.03 9.05 16.86
N THR A 406 -11.03 8.27 16.43
CA THR A 406 -12.25 8.78 15.79
C THR A 406 -13.54 8.26 16.48
N PRO A 407 -13.85 8.70 17.70
CA PRO A 407 -14.95 8.15 18.51
C PRO A 407 -16.36 8.40 17.94
N TYR A 408 -16.48 9.30 16.96
CA TYR A 408 -17.71 9.66 16.26
C TYR A 408 -17.77 9.13 14.82
N ASP A 409 -16.88 8.21 14.45
CA ASP A 409 -16.90 7.57 13.13
C ASP A 409 -17.81 6.33 13.14
N PRO A 410 -18.99 6.37 12.48
CA PRO A 410 -19.88 5.21 12.43
C PRO A 410 -19.26 4.02 11.67
N ASP A 411 -18.39 4.23 10.67
CA ASP A 411 -17.73 3.13 9.94
C ASP A 411 -16.84 2.30 10.88
N ALA A 412 -16.11 2.96 11.79
CA ALA A 412 -15.26 2.30 12.77
C ALA A 412 -16.06 1.37 13.70
N TYR A 413 -17.26 1.77 14.14
CA TYR A 413 -18.15 0.90 14.91
C TYR A 413 -18.65 -0.28 14.07
N LEU A 414 -18.99 -0.07 12.79
CA LEU A 414 -19.41 -1.18 11.92
C LEU A 414 -18.30 -2.21 11.70
N LEU A 415 -17.06 -1.76 11.49
CA LEU A 415 -15.90 -2.64 11.38
C LEU A 415 -15.69 -3.45 12.66
N ARG A 416 -15.76 -2.78 13.83
CA ARG A 416 -15.65 -3.45 15.14
C ARG A 416 -16.80 -4.43 15.40
N SER A 417 -18.01 -4.10 14.95
CA SER A 417 -19.19 -4.97 14.98
C SER A 417 -18.96 -6.27 14.20
N VAL A 418 -18.46 -6.17 12.97
CA VAL A 418 -18.10 -7.34 12.14
C VAL A 418 -16.99 -8.16 12.81
N ALA A 419 -15.97 -7.52 13.38
CA ALA A 419 -14.91 -8.19 14.14
C ALA A 419 -15.46 -8.96 15.36
N ALA A 420 -16.39 -8.37 16.09
CA ALA A 420 -17.04 -8.99 17.25
C ALA A 420 -17.84 -10.24 16.82
N LEU A 421 -18.50 -10.22 15.66
CA LEU A 421 -19.19 -11.39 15.11
C LEU A 421 -18.21 -12.52 14.76
N GLY A 422 -17.05 -12.22 14.16
CA GLY A 422 -15.98 -13.20 13.94
C GLY A 422 -15.47 -13.84 15.22
N ASN A 423 -15.46 -13.08 16.32
CA ASN A 423 -15.12 -13.52 17.67
C ASN A 423 -16.28 -14.17 18.44
N ARG A 424 -17.43 -14.44 17.80
CA ARG A 424 -18.66 -14.99 18.42
C ARG A 424 -19.24 -14.15 19.55
N GLN A 425 -19.02 -12.83 19.51
CA GLN A 425 -19.50 -11.87 20.49
C GLN A 425 -20.69 -11.07 19.92
N ALA A 426 -21.77 -11.77 19.56
CA ALA A 426 -22.94 -11.17 18.91
C ALA A 426 -23.58 -10.01 19.72
N GLY A 427 -23.57 -10.07 21.06
CA GLY A 427 -24.05 -8.98 21.90
C GLY A 427 -23.27 -7.68 21.66
N LYS A 428 -21.94 -7.74 21.77
CA LYS A 428 -21.07 -6.57 21.52
C LYS A 428 -21.18 -6.05 20.09
N ALA A 429 -21.36 -6.96 19.13
CA ALA A 429 -21.57 -6.56 17.74
C ALA A 429 -22.83 -5.71 17.58
N LEU A 430 -23.91 -6.05 18.28
CA LEU A 430 -25.15 -5.28 18.27
C LEU A 430 -25.01 -3.98 19.06
N ASP A 431 -24.23 -3.95 20.14
CA ASP A 431 -23.93 -2.71 20.87
C ASP A 431 -23.18 -1.70 19.98
N ASP A 432 -22.16 -2.17 19.24
CA ASP A 432 -21.42 -1.34 18.28
C ASP A 432 -22.32 -0.85 17.13
N LEU A 433 -23.19 -1.72 16.61
CA LEU A 433 -24.14 -1.35 15.57
C LEU A 433 -25.19 -0.35 16.05
N ASP A 434 -25.71 -0.53 17.27
CA ASP A 434 -26.60 0.45 17.92
C ASP A 434 -25.89 1.79 18.07
N ARG A 435 -24.61 1.78 18.48
CA ARG A 435 -23.82 3.00 18.60
C ARG A 435 -23.64 3.72 17.26
N ALA A 436 -23.38 3.01 16.17
CA ALA A 436 -23.33 3.59 14.83
C ALA A 436 -24.66 4.26 14.43
N LEU A 437 -25.79 3.60 14.70
CA LEU A 437 -27.14 4.13 14.42
C LEU A 437 -27.56 5.26 15.38
N GLN A 438 -26.98 5.35 16.58
CA GLN A 438 -27.15 6.50 17.47
C GLN A 438 -26.43 7.75 16.94
N LEU A 439 -25.26 7.58 16.31
CA LEU A 439 -24.52 8.68 15.70
C LEU A 439 -25.25 9.22 14.46
N ASP A 440 -25.77 8.34 13.62
CA ASP A 440 -26.64 8.69 12.50
C ASP A 440 -27.66 7.57 12.23
N ALA A 441 -28.93 7.84 12.58
CA ALA A 441 -30.03 6.88 12.45
C ALA A 441 -30.41 6.58 10.99
N SER A 442 -30.05 7.48 10.07
CA SER A 442 -30.29 7.36 8.62
C SER A 442 -29.12 6.70 7.88
N TYR A 443 -28.02 6.45 8.58
CA TYR A 443 -26.76 6.01 8.00
C TYR A 443 -26.90 4.69 7.22
N PRO A 444 -26.82 4.71 5.88
CA PRO A 444 -27.20 3.55 5.06
C PRO A 444 -26.40 2.27 5.36
N PRO A 445 -25.06 2.31 5.52
CA PRO A 445 -24.28 1.10 5.82
C PRO A 445 -24.68 0.42 7.13
N ALA A 446 -25.00 1.20 8.18
CA ALA A 446 -25.45 0.62 9.45
C ALA A 446 -26.85 0.01 9.34
N ARG A 447 -27.76 0.68 8.63
CA ARG A 447 -29.11 0.15 8.40
C ARG A 447 -29.09 -1.13 7.57
N GLU A 448 -28.25 -1.18 6.54
CA GLU A 448 -28.02 -2.37 5.73
C GLU A 448 -27.42 -3.52 6.56
N LEU A 449 -26.42 -3.25 7.40
CA LEU A 449 -25.85 -4.24 8.29
C LEU A 449 -26.91 -4.75 9.28
N ALA A 450 -27.71 -3.87 9.90
CA ALA A 450 -28.79 -4.26 10.80
C ALA A 450 -29.84 -5.16 10.15
N ALA A 451 -30.29 -4.79 8.94
CA ALA A 451 -31.20 -5.62 8.16
C ALA A 451 -30.60 -6.99 7.86
N THR A 452 -29.32 -7.02 7.47
CA THR A 452 -28.55 -8.24 7.21
C THR A 452 -28.45 -9.13 8.46
N LEU A 453 -28.09 -8.56 9.62
CA LEU A 453 -27.99 -9.33 10.87
C LEU A 453 -29.34 -9.88 11.31
N ALA A 454 -30.42 -9.11 11.15
CA ALA A 454 -31.78 -9.57 11.45
C ALA A 454 -32.22 -10.70 10.51
N ALA A 455 -31.95 -10.58 9.21
CA ALA A 455 -32.21 -11.64 8.24
C ALA A 455 -31.44 -12.92 8.58
N VAL A 456 -30.14 -12.82 8.87
CA VAL A 456 -29.30 -13.97 9.26
C VAL A 456 -29.77 -14.62 10.55
N ALA A 457 -30.18 -13.83 11.55
CA ALA A 457 -30.67 -14.33 12.84
C ALA A 457 -32.11 -14.89 12.81
N GLY A 458 -32.93 -14.42 11.86
CA GLY A 458 -34.36 -14.73 11.75
C GLY A 458 -34.72 -15.82 10.75
N GLN A 459 -33.80 -16.26 9.88
CA GLN A 459 -34.04 -17.42 9.01
C GLN A 459 -34.36 -18.65 9.89
N GLY A 460 -35.55 -19.24 9.70
CA GLY A 460 -36.11 -20.32 10.52
C GLY A 460 -35.37 -21.67 10.45
N GLY A 461 -34.12 -21.67 10.00
CA GLY A 461 -33.20 -22.80 9.97
C GLY A 461 -31.78 -22.33 10.33
N VAL A 462 -30.97 -23.23 10.88
CA VAL A 462 -29.60 -22.95 11.31
C VAL A 462 -28.72 -22.65 10.10
N THR A 463 -28.49 -21.36 9.79
CA THR A 463 -27.50 -21.01 8.76
C THR A 463 -26.09 -21.21 9.31
N PRO A 464 -25.12 -21.70 8.51
CA PRO A 464 -23.73 -21.80 8.94
C PRO A 464 -23.18 -20.47 9.45
N LEU A 465 -23.59 -19.36 8.84
CA LEU A 465 -23.20 -18.01 9.24
C LEU A 465 -23.79 -17.61 10.61
N ALA A 466 -25.07 -17.90 10.89
CA ALA A 466 -25.67 -17.64 12.19
C ALA A 466 -25.03 -18.45 13.33
N VAL A 467 -24.62 -19.68 13.06
CA VAL A 467 -23.85 -20.51 14.01
C VAL A 467 -22.46 -19.94 14.23
N ALA A 468 -21.75 -19.64 13.13
CA ALA A 468 -20.36 -19.21 13.18
C ALA A 468 -20.18 -17.90 13.95
N THR A 469 -21.19 -17.02 13.89
CA THR A 469 -21.20 -15.69 14.53
C THR A 469 -21.93 -15.64 15.88
N GLY A 470 -22.71 -16.68 16.21
CA GLY A 470 -23.54 -16.70 17.43
C GLY A 470 -24.86 -15.92 17.33
N LEU A 471 -25.20 -15.40 16.15
CA LEU A 471 -26.42 -14.61 15.91
C LEU A 471 -27.72 -15.38 16.17
N MET A 472 -27.70 -16.72 16.10
CA MET A 472 -28.87 -17.56 16.41
C MET A 472 -29.41 -17.32 17.82
N ASN A 473 -28.53 -16.93 18.76
CA ASN A 473 -28.91 -16.64 20.14
C ASN A 473 -29.31 -15.17 20.35
N ALA A 474 -29.20 -14.33 19.32
CA ALA A 474 -29.41 -12.89 19.38
C ALA A 474 -30.65 -12.41 18.59
N THR A 475 -31.51 -13.32 18.11
CA THR A 475 -32.68 -12.98 17.27
C THR A 475 -33.59 -11.92 17.90
N ARG A 476 -33.87 -12.01 19.21
CA ARG A 476 -34.70 -10.99 19.89
C ARG A 476 -34.03 -9.62 19.93
N ALA A 477 -32.70 -9.59 20.08
CA ALA A 477 -31.93 -8.35 20.15
C ALA A 477 -31.85 -7.69 18.76
N THR A 478 -31.61 -8.47 17.69
CA THR A 478 -31.63 -7.95 16.32
C THR A 478 -33.01 -7.41 15.92
N THR A 479 -34.09 -8.11 16.27
CA THR A 479 -35.47 -7.63 16.02
C THR A 479 -35.73 -6.29 16.71
N ARG A 480 -35.40 -6.17 18.00
CA ARG A 480 -35.58 -4.92 18.76
C ARG A 480 -34.78 -3.75 18.15
N LEU A 481 -33.56 -4.01 17.70
CA LEU A 481 -32.71 -2.98 17.10
C LEU A 481 -33.34 -2.46 15.79
N VAL A 482 -33.77 -3.37 14.93
CA VAL A 482 -34.43 -3.02 13.65
C VAL A 482 -35.72 -2.25 13.88
N GLU A 483 -36.55 -2.67 14.85
CA GLU A 483 -37.77 -1.96 15.25
C GLU A 483 -37.48 -0.55 15.79
N LYS A 484 -36.48 -0.42 16.68
CA LYS A 484 -36.05 0.86 17.29
C LYS A 484 -35.74 1.92 16.24
N TYR A 485 -35.15 1.55 15.10
CA TYR A 485 -34.74 2.46 14.02
C TYR A 485 -35.64 2.40 12.78
N GLY A 486 -36.77 1.70 12.83
CA GLY A 486 -37.71 1.58 11.72
C GLY A 486 -37.05 1.00 10.45
N ILE A 487 -36.18 0.00 10.60
CA ILE A 487 -35.45 -0.62 9.49
C ILE A 487 -36.34 -1.71 8.88
N GLN A 488 -36.47 -1.71 7.55
CA GLN A 488 -37.19 -2.76 6.84
C GLN A 488 -36.27 -3.96 6.63
N VAL A 489 -36.77 -5.17 6.88
CA VAL A 489 -36.03 -6.42 6.65
C VAL A 489 -36.77 -7.22 5.61
N ASP A 490 -36.14 -7.42 4.45
CA ASP A 490 -36.68 -8.30 3.42
C ASP A 490 -36.56 -9.76 3.90
N THR A 491 -37.61 -10.28 4.50
CA THR A 491 -37.69 -11.72 4.77
C THR A 491 -37.99 -12.46 3.46
N PRO A 492 -37.19 -13.46 3.04
CA PRO A 492 -37.55 -14.30 1.92
C PRO A 492 -38.88 -14.99 2.22
N SER A 493 -39.83 -14.86 1.30
CA SER A 493 -41.19 -15.39 1.43
C SER A 493 -41.15 -16.88 1.74
N ARG A 494 -41.80 -17.30 2.84
CA ARG A 494 -41.99 -18.72 3.15
C ARG A 494 -42.61 -19.41 1.91
N PRO A 495 -42.06 -20.55 1.43
CA PRO A 495 -42.73 -21.33 0.40
C PRO A 495 -44.12 -21.68 0.95
N GLY A 496 -45.16 -21.24 0.25
CA GLY A 496 -46.54 -21.34 0.70
C GLY A 496 -46.86 -22.77 1.14
N GLY A 497 -47.16 -22.94 2.42
CA GLY A 497 -47.79 -24.14 2.94
C GLY A 497 -49.16 -24.27 2.29
N ARG A 498 -49.25 -25.06 1.22
CA ARG A 498 -50.53 -25.61 0.77
C ARG A 498 -51.07 -26.45 1.92
N ARG A 499 -52.03 -25.89 2.66
CA ARG A 499 -52.97 -26.67 3.46
C ARG A 499 -53.73 -27.56 2.49
N TYR A 500 -53.39 -28.85 2.46
CA TYR A 500 -54.32 -29.85 1.94
C TYR A 500 -55.50 -29.88 2.92
N ARG A 501 -56.67 -29.44 2.43
CA ARG A 501 -57.96 -29.85 2.97
C ARG A 501 -58.36 -31.13 2.28
#